data_AF-A0AAX1Q7H9-F1
#
_entry.id   AF-A0AAX1Q7H9-F1
#
_cell.length_a   1.000
_cell.length_b   1.000
_cell.length_c   1.000
_cell.angle_alpha   90.00
_cell.angle_beta   90.00
_cell.angle_gamma   90.00
#
_symmetry.space_group_name_H-M   'P 1'
#
loop_
_entity.id
_entity.type
_entity.pdbx_description
1 polymer ?
#
loop_
_entity_poly.entity_id
_entity_poly.type
_entity_poly.pdbx_seq_one_letter_code
_entity_poly.pdbx_strand_id
1 'polypeptide(L)'
;MKNSWLSLFLPEDVYKEKRILYFLGESAILGLCVSLLFLIVSYIYPLRLIEMNMFFSFVVVGQVIYVFLRYIFSGMEYTDTFSSKDYKREMKRFFFQSLTFTLVFFVLYVLISGLPQE
;
A
#
# COMPACT_ATOMS: atom_id res chain seq x y z
N MET A 1 24.12 1.03 11.61
CA MET A 1 23.27 0.59 10.48
C MET A 1 24.03 0.34 9.16
N LYS A 2 25.30 0.74 9.00
CA LYS A 2 26.11 0.53 7.78
C LYS A 2 26.46 -0.94 7.42
N ASN A 3 25.91 -1.92 8.14
CA ASN A 3 26.24 -3.34 7.98
C ASN A 3 25.03 -4.21 7.57
N SER A 4 23.88 -3.59 7.27
CA SER A 4 22.68 -4.32 6.83
C SER A 4 22.52 -4.15 5.33
N TRP A 5 22.11 -5.21 4.62
CA TRP A 5 21.84 -5.13 3.18
C TRP A 5 20.71 -4.13 2.86
N LEU A 6 19.84 -3.88 3.85
CA LEU A 6 18.76 -2.91 3.74
C LEU A 6 19.28 -1.47 3.59
N SER A 7 20.50 -1.16 4.08
CA SER A 7 21.06 0.19 3.95
C SER A 7 21.43 0.56 2.52
N LEU A 8 21.49 -0.41 1.59
CA LEU A 8 21.68 -0.14 0.15
C LEU A 8 20.44 0.50 -0.49
N PHE A 9 19.25 0.28 0.09
CA PHE A 9 17.98 0.76 -0.45
C PHE A 9 17.40 1.94 0.34
N LEU A 10 18.03 2.31 1.45
CA LEU A 10 17.57 3.41 2.31
C LEU A 10 18.19 4.75 1.86
N PRO A 11 17.47 5.86 2.02
CA PRO A 11 17.99 7.19 1.73
C PRO A 11 19.08 7.60 2.73
N GLU A 12 20.00 8.46 2.30
CA GLU A 12 21.09 8.97 3.16
C GLU A 12 20.61 9.89 4.29
N ASP A 13 19.41 10.47 4.15
CA ASP A 13 18.78 11.32 5.17
C ASP A 13 18.26 10.46 6.33
N VAL A 14 18.85 10.67 7.51
CA VAL A 14 18.55 9.95 8.77
C VAL A 14 17.06 10.02 9.14
N TYR A 15 16.36 11.12 8.83
CA TYR A 15 14.94 11.25 9.15
C TYR A 15 14.09 10.36 8.23
N LYS A 16 14.36 10.42 6.92
CA LYS A 16 13.65 9.60 5.92
C LYS A 16 13.95 8.11 6.13
N GLU A 17 15.20 7.79 6.43
CA GLU A 17 15.65 6.43 6.74
C GLU A 17 14.84 5.83 7.90
N LYS A 18 14.76 6.53 9.04
CA LYS A 18 13.99 6.06 10.20
C LYS A 18 12.51 5.87 9.88
N ARG A 19 11.88 6.82 9.18
CA ARG A 19 10.47 6.74 8.82
C ARG A 19 10.17 5.54 7.91
N ILE A 20 10.99 5.30 6.89
CA ILE A 20 10.84 4.16 5.99
C ILE A 20 10.98 2.85 6.76
N LEU A 21 11.96 2.75 7.67
CA LEU A 21 12.11 1.59 8.55
C LEU A 21 10.87 1.35 9.43
N TYR A 22 10.27 2.41 9.98
CA TYR A 22 9.01 2.29 10.72
C TYR A 22 7.88 1.76 9.83
N PHE A 23 7.72 2.27 8.61
CA PHE A 23 6.67 1.81 7.69
C PHE A 23 6.87 0.36 7.26
N LEU A 24 8.11 -0.05 7.00
CA LEU A 24 8.45 -1.44 6.72
C LEU A 24 8.10 -2.33 7.93
N GLY A 25 8.48 -1.92 9.14
CA GLY A 25 8.13 -2.63 10.37
C GLY A 25 6.62 -2.73 10.61
N GLU A 26 5.87 -1.63 10.45
CA GLU A 26 4.40 -1.59 10.53
C GLU A 26 3.78 -2.57 9.52
N SER A 27 4.24 -2.56 8.26
CA SER A 27 3.74 -3.46 7.21
C SER A 27 4.03 -4.93 7.51
N ALA A 28 5.20 -5.24 8.08
CA ALA A 28 5.58 -6.60 8.45
C ALA A 28 4.67 -7.15 9.55
N ILE A 29 4.43 -6.35 10.60
CA ILE A 29 3.52 -6.70 11.70
C ILE A 29 2.09 -6.88 11.18
N LEU A 30 1.59 -5.96 10.34
CA LEU A 30 0.26 -6.07 9.75
C LEU A 30 0.10 -7.34 8.90
N GLY A 31 1.08 -7.63 8.04
CA GLY A 31 1.06 -8.85 7.22
C GLY A 31 1.11 -10.13 8.07
N LEU A 32 1.86 -10.12 9.17
CA LEU A 32 1.89 -11.22 10.13
C LEU A 32 0.50 -11.39 10.78
N CYS A 33 -0.11 -10.31 11.29
CA CYS A 33 -1.45 -10.36 11.87
C CYS A 33 -2.50 -10.89 10.90
N VAL A 34 -2.51 -10.40 9.66
CA VAL A 34 -3.44 -10.85 8.61
C VAL A 34 -3.23 -12.33 8.28
N SER A 35 -1.97 -12.78 8.20
CA SER A 35 -1.64 -14.19 7.93
C SER A 35 -2.07 -15.09 9.08
N LEU A 36 -1.85 -14.69 10.34
CA LEU A 36 -2.31 -15.45 11.51
C LEU A 36 -3.84 -15.54 11.56
N LEU A 37 -4.54 -14.44 11.29
CA LEU A 37 -6.00 -14.45 11.23
C LEU A 37 -6.50 -15.39 10.14
N PHE A 38 -5.89 -15.37 8.96
CA PHE A 38 -6.24 -16.31 7.89
C PHE A 38 -6.02 -17.76 8.30
N LEU A 39 -4.92 -18.09 8.96
CA LEU A 39 -4.67 -19.44 9.48
C LEU A 39 -5.75 -19.86 10.49
N ILE A 40 -6.10 -19.01 11.46
CA ILE A 40 -7.14 -19.29 12.45
C ILE A 40 -8.50 -19.51 11.76
N VAL A 41 -8.86 -18.64 10.82
CA VAL A 41 -10.14 -18.75 10.09
C VAL A 41 -10.15 -20.01 9.23
N SER A 42 -9.05 -20.34 8.54
CA SER A 42 -8.94 -21.54 7.71
C SER A 42 -9.04 -22.85 8.52
N TYR A 43 -8.63 -22.81 9.79
CA TYR A 43 -8.78 -23.93 10.71
C TYR A 43 -10.22 -24.14 11.14
N ILE A 44 -10.96 -23.06 11.41
CA ILE A 44 -12.36 -23.11 11.86
C ILE A 44 -13.32 -23.36 10.68
N TYR A 45 -13.04 -22.74 9.53
CA TYR A 45 -13.87 -22.79 8.33
C TYR A 45 -13.02 -23.24 7.13
N PRO A 46 -13.41 -24.31 6.42
CA PRO A 46 -12.68 -24.74 5.24
C PRO A 46 -12.88 -23.74 4.09
N LEU A 47 -11.93 -22.80 3.93
CA LEU A 47 -11.92 -21.76 2.89
C LEU A 47 -11.54 -22.34 1.50
N ARG A 48 -12.36 -23.25 0.97
CA ARG A 48 -12.09 -23.96 -0.30
C ARG A 48 -12.01 -23.05 -1.54
N LEU A 49 -12.55 -21.83 -1.46
CA LEU A 49 -12.59 -20.87 -2.56
C LEU A 49 -11.32 -20.02 -2.68
N ILE A 50 -10.49 -19.95 -1.62
CA ILE A 50 -9.32 -19.09 -1.59
C ILE A 50 -8.07 -19.95 -1.80
N GLU A 51 -7.46 -19.83 -2.96
CA GLU A 51 -6.16 -20.44 -3.19
C GLU A 51 -5.09 -19.80 -2.30
N MET A 52 -4.31 -20.64 -1.63
CA MET A 52 -3.26 -20.21 -0.70
C MET A 52 -2.23 -19.29 -1.38
N ASN A 53 -1.87 -19.61 -2.63
CA ASN A 53 -0.96 -18.78 -3.43
C ASN A 53 -1.51 -17.38 -3.66
N MET A 54 -2.81 -17.27 -4.01
CA MET A 54 -3.48 -16.00 -4.25
C MET A 54 -3.53 -15.15 -2.97
N PHE A 55 -3.81 -15.78 -1.82
CA PHE A 55 -3.79 -15.10 -0.53
C PHE A 55 -2.40 -14.52 -0.20
N PHE A 56 -1.33 -15.31 -0.34
CA PHE A 56 0.03 -14.82 -0.08
C PHE A 56 0.43 -13.69 -1.04
N SER A 57 0.11 -13.80 -2.32
CA SER A 57 0.32 -12.71 -3.27
C SER A 57 -0.40 -11.43 -2.82
N PHE A 58 -1.65 -11.54 -2.36
CA PHE A 58 -2.41 -10.41 -1.85
C PHE A 58 -1.76 -9.78 -0.61
N VAL A 59 -1.26 -10.58 0.34
CA VAL A 59 -0.58 -10.07 1.54
C VAL A 59 0.69 -9.30 1.17
N VAL A 60 1.53 -9.86 0.30
CA VAL A 60 2.79 -9.22 -0.12
C VAL A 60 2.52 -7.92 -0.88
N VAL A 61 1.61 -7.95 -1.85
CA VAL A 61 1.22 -6.74 -2.60
C VAL A 61 0.62 -5.69 -1.66
N GLY A 62 -0.22 -6.12 -0.71
CA GLY A 62 -0.82 -5.24 0.30
C GLY A 62 0.23 -4.56 1.18
N GLN A 63 1.29 -5.26 1.58
CA GLN A 63 2.40 -4.66 2.34
C GLN A 63 3.12 -3.57 1.54
N VAL A 64 3.42 -3.84 0.27
CA VAL A 64 4.07 -2.86 -0.61
C VAL A 64 3.19 -1.63 -0.78
N ILE A 65 1.91 -1.81 -1.08
CA ILE A 65 0.94 -0.71 -1.22
C ILE A 65 0.84 0.09 0.09
N TYR A 66 0.80 -0.56 1.24
CA TYR A 66 0.74 0.10 2.53
C TYR A 66 1.94 1.03 2.76
N VAL A 67 3.15 0.54 2.48
CA VAL A 67 4.39 1.33 2.63
C VAL A 67 4.36 2.54 1.70
N PHE A 68 3.98 2.37 0.43
CA PHE A 68 3.87 3.48 -0.52
C PHE A 68 2.81 4.51 -0.11
N LEU A 69 1.63 4.05 0.32
CA LEU A 69 0.59 4.97 0.80
C LEU A 69 1.06 5.74 2.04
N ARG A 70 1.68 5.07 3.02
CA ARG A 70 2.23 5.73 4.20
C ARG A 70 3.33 6.72 3.84
N TYR A 71 4.21 6.35 2.90
CA TYR A 71 5.24 7.23 2.37
C TYR A 71 4.62 8.50 1.77
N ILE A 72 3.67 8.36 0.84
CA ILE A 72 2.97 9.49 0.23
C ILE A 72 2.25 10.30 1.30
N PHE A 73 1.38 9.70 2.12
CA PHE A 73 0.62 10.44 3.13
C PHE A 73 1.48 11.13 4.19
N SER A 74 2.70 10.65 4.44
CA SER A 74 3.61 11.25 5.41
C SER A 74 4.20 12.59 4.95
N GLY A 75 4.15 12.91 3.66
CA GLY A 75 4.62 14.19 3.12
C GLY A 75 6.11 14.46 3.35
N MET A 76 6.91 13.40 3.53
CA MET A 76 8.36 13.50 3.83
C MET A 76 9.17 14.20 2.74
N GLU A 77 8.64 14.34 1.54
CA GLU A 77 9.30 15.03 0.42
C GLU A 77 8.98 16.54 0.36
N TYR A 78 7.99 17.02 1.12
CA TYR A 78 7.45 18.38 0.98
C TYR A 78 7.77 19.28 2.19
N THR A 79 8.84 18.97 2.93
CA THR A 79 9.18 19.65 4.19
C THR A 79 9.57 21.12 4.05
N ASP A 80 9.95 21.59 2.85
CA ASP A 80 10.51 22.94 2.67
C ASP A 80 9.65 23.97 1.93
N THR A 81 8.55 23.60 1.26
CA THR A 81 7.90 24.53 0.31
C THR A 81 6.39 24.72 0.40
N PHE A 82 5.66 23.93 1.20
CA PHE A 82 4.22 24.09 1.33
C PHE A 82 3.78 23.99 2.78
N SER A 83 2.99 24.96 3.25
CA SER A 83 2.29 24.87 4.54
C SER A 83 1.59 23.52 4.64
N SER A 84 1.62 22.88 5.81
CA SER A 84 0.98 21.56 6.03
C SER A 84 -0.50 21.51 5.61
N LYS A 85 -1.16 22.68 5.54
CA LYS A 85 -2.52 22.85 4.99
C LYS A 85 -2.57 22.72 3.46
N ASP A 86 -1.60 23.27 2.75
CA ASP A 86 -1.53 23.22 1.29
C ASP A 86 -1.17 21.81 0.82
N TYR A 87 -0.30 21.11 1.56
CA TYR A 87 0.02 19.71 1.30
C TYR A 87 -1.22 18.80 1.34
N LYS A 88 -2.02 18.89 2.41
CA LYS A 88 -3.26 18.09 2.52
C LYS A 88 -4.27 18.42 1.42
N ARG A 89 -4.27 19.66 0.92
CA ARG A 89 -5.14 20.09 -0.18
C ARG A 89 -4.70 19.48 -1.50
N GLU A 90 -3.40 19.47 -1.80
CA GLU A 90 -2.86 18.85 -3.00
C GLU A 90 -2.98 17.32 -2.98
N MET A 91 -2.72 16.68 -1.85
CA MET A 91 -2.93 15.23 -1.70
C MET A 91 -4.39 14.82 -1.95
N LYS A 92 -5.36 15.58 -1.41
CA LYS A 92 -6.78 15.36 -1.73
C LYS A 92 -7.04 15.54 -3.21
N ARG A 93 -6.45 16.55 -3.85
CA ARG A 93 -6.58 16.79 -5.30
C ARG A 93 -6.04 15.62 -6.11
N PHE A 94 -4.85 15.11 -5.79
CA PHE A 94 -4.29 13.93 -6.45
C PHE A 94 -5.15 12.69 -6.22
N PHE A 95 -5.64 12.47 -5.01
CA PHE A 95 -6.53 11.34 -4.71
C PHE A 95 -7.83 11.40 -5.52
N PHE A 96 -8.47 12.58 -5.59
CA PHE A 96 -9.68 12.77 -6.40
C PHE A 96 -9.39 12.63 -7.90
N GLN A 97 -8.28 13.15 -8.40
CA GLN A 97 -7.90 12.99 -9.80
C GLN A 97 -7.64 11.53 -10.17
N SER A 98 -6.90 10.79 -9.35
CA SER A 98 -6.67 9.36 -9.53
C SER A 98 -7.98 8.57 -9.47
N LEU A 99 -8.87 8.91 -8.53
CA LEU A 99 -10.18 8.28 -8.41
C LEU A 99 -11.05 8.54 -9.65
N THR A 100 -11.08 9.78 -10.14
CA THR A 100 -11.80 10.13 -11.37
C THR A 100 -11.22 9.40 -12.58
N PHE A 101 -9.89 9.32 -12.70
CA PHE A 101 -9.23 8.57 -13.78
C PHE A 101 -9.63 7.09 -13.74
N THR A 102 -9.55 6.45 -12.58
CA THR A 102 -9.98 5.05 -12.39
C THR A 102 -11.45 4.85 -12.75
N LEU A 103 -12.35 5.75 -12.32
CA LEU A 103 -13.77 5.68 -12.66
C LEU A 103 -14.02 5.79 -14.16
N VAL A 104 -13.39 6.76 -14.83
CA VAL A 104 -13.52 6.93 -16.28
C VAL A 104 -13.00 5.70 -17.02
N PHE A 105 -11.84 5.18 -16.63
CA PHE A 105 -11.26 4.00 -17.25
C PHE A 105 -12.11 2.75 -17.02
N PHE A 106 -12.68 2.60 -15.82
CA PHE A 106 -13.61 1.52 -15.50
C PHE A 106 -14.87 1.57 -16.37
N VAL A 107 -15.49 2.76 -16.51
CA VAL A 107 -16.67 2.94 -17.38
C VAL A 107 -16.35 2.63 -18.83
N LEU A 108 -15.23 3.13 -19.35
CA LEU A 108 -14.76 2.82 -20.71
C LEU A 108 -14.51 1.33 -20.90
N TYR A 109 -13.87 0.68 -19.92
CA TYR A 109 -13.61 -0.76 -19.96
C TYR A 109 -14.91 -1.56 -20.03
N VAL A 110 -15.91 -1.24 -19.20
CA VAL A 110 -17.22 -1.91 -19.22
C VAL A 110 -17.96 -1.66 -20.54
N LEU A 111 -17.87 -0.45 -21.12
CA LEU A 111 -18.48 -0.14 -22.41
C LEU A 111 -17.86 -0.93 -23.58
N ILE A 112 -16.54 -1.12 -23.57
CA ILE A 112 -15.81 -1.82 -24.65
C ILE A 112 -15.93 -3.35 -24.49
N SER A 113 -15.77 -3.84 -23.27
CA SER A 113 -15.65 -5.28 -22.97
C SER A 113 -17.01 -5.93 -22.71
N GLY A 114 -18.07 -5.13 -22.54
CA GLY A 114 -19.33 -5.57 -21.96
C GLY A 114 -19.23 -5.77 -20.44
N LEU A 115 -20.38 -5.90 -19.77
CA LEU A 115 -20.39 -6.41 -18.40
C LEU A 115 -19.89 -7.86 -18.43
N PRO A 116 -18.96 -8.27 -17.54
CA PRO A 116 -18.60 -9.67 -17.42
C PRO A 116 -19.88 -10.47 -17.12
N GLN A 117 -20.30 -11.29 -18.08
CA GLN A 117 -21.25 -12.37 -17.82
C GLN A 117 -20.39 -13.51 -17.27
N GLU A 118 -20.76 -13.99 -16.08
CA GLU A 118 -20.00 -14.93 -15.25
C GLU A 118 -19.42 -16.15 -15.99
#